data_AF-A0A2V8K6P6-F1
#
_entry.id   AF-A0A2V8K6P6-F1
#
_cell.length_a   1.000
_cell.length_b   1.000
_cell.length_c   1.000
_cell.angle_alpha   90.00
_cell.angle_beta   90.00
_cell.angle_gamma   90.00
#
_symmetry.space_group_name_H-M   'P 1'
#
loop_
_entity.id
_entity.type
_entity.pdbx_description
1 polymer ?
#
loop_
_entity_poly.entity_id
_entity_poly.type
_entity_poly.pdbx_seq_one_letter_code
_entity_poly.pdbx_strand_id
1 'polypeptide(L)'
;MKQFLLGLFVFTIPLLAEEGWLRFSAAGVVSSALPPQQIFGGTKEGVIGVKIAVPEFQAAAGDTKAAALTEIFNKVLWDDLDYSGGVTLVSRSLYPLGKFNSPGEITADEWTTPAVDAQFIAFGNSRMTGDRIRVEARLWDLKAPQNREMIGKAYTSEATDSGARLIAHQFADAIIELIGGGSRGIALTKIAYINERTIGVKELYVMDYDGNDSHAMTTYKSIVMTPAWSPDGEKIAFTSFRRGSPDIEILSRLDRKPYTFDRPGGTTITPAWSPDGSKIAFATSRDGSNTEIYVADWNGKNLRRLTVSKAVNVSPTWNPRTGHQLAFTSDRGGSPQIYIMDDDGTNIKRLVEEGGHAVEPSWSSDGQRIAFAWLKSRTSNFDIYIHELVNGMNTQITHDSGDNER
;
A
#
# COMPACT_ATOMS: atom_id res chain seq x y z
N MET A 1 -15.48 13.87 -29.38
CA MET A 1 -14.77 12.68 -29.91
C MET A 1 -13.28 12.92 -29.65
N LYS A 2 -12.81 13.00 -28.39
CA LYS A 2 -12.31 11.91 -27.54
C LYS A 2 -11.51 10.85 -28.32
N GLN A 3 -10.20 11.05 -28.41
CA GLN A 3 -9.21 9.98 -28.47
C GLN A 3 -8.29 10.16 -27.26
N PHE A 4 -8.39 9.20 -26.33
CA PHE A 4 -7.39 8.93 -25.31
C PHE A 4 -6.15 8.39 -26.03
N LEU A 5 -4.98 8.99 -25.79
CA LEU A 5 -3.71 8.38 -26.18
C LEU A 5 -3.27 7.46 -25.03
N LEU A 6 -3.45 6.15 -25.21
CA LEU A 6 -2.63 5.14 -24.54
C LEU A 6 -1.22 5.23 -25.12
N GLY A 7 -0.23 5.44 -24.26
CA GLY A 7 1.18 5.48 -24.62
C GLY A 7 1.75 4.07 -24.79
N LEU A 8 1.57 3.48 -25.97
CA LEU A 8 2.40 2.36 -26.44
C LEU A 8 3.64 2.95 -27.11
N PHE A 9 4.82 2.88 -26.48
CA PHE A 9 6.06 3.32 -27.11
C PHE A 9 6.52 2.30 -28.17
N VAL A 10 6.19 2.56 -29.43
CA VAL A 10 6.79 1.92 -30.61
C VAL A 10 7.70 2.94 -31.29
N PHE A 11 9.00 2.62 -31.40
CA PHE A 11 9.97 3.42 -32.15
C PHE A 11 9.58 3.53 -33.63
N THR A 12 9.45 4.75 -34.16
CA THR A 12 9.53 4.97 -35.61
C THR A 12 10.25 6.29 -35.93
N ILE A 13 11.13 6.24 -36.94
CA ILE A 13 12.00 7.29 -37.49
C ILE A 13 11.19 8.31 -38.32
N PRO A 14 11.58 9.61 -38.43
CA PRO A 14 10.67 10.70 -38.78
C PRO A 14 10.58 10.98 -40.29
N LEU A 15 9.45 11.53 -40.72
CA LEU A 15 9.35 12.30 -41.96
C LEU A 15 8.49 13.55 -41.76
N LEU A 16 8.97 14.67 -42.31
CA LEU A 16 8.50 16.05 -42.20
C LEU A 16 7.15 16.31 -42.90
N ALA A 17 6.39 17.26 -42.36
CA ALA A 17 6.00 18.54 -43.01
C ALA A 17 4.53 18.99 -42.80
N GLU A 18 4.44 20.28 -42.44
CA GLU A 18 3.42 21.29 -42.79
C GLU A 18 2.12 21.50 -41.99
N GLU A 19 1.74 22.78 -42.01
CA GLU A 19 0.98 23.57 -41.03
C GLU A 19 -0.54 23.58 -41.23
N GLY A 20 -1.28 24.04 -40.21
CA GLY A 20 -2.68 24.44 -40.36
C GLY A 20 -3.36 24.84 -39.05
N TRP A 21 -3.37 26.14 -38.75
CA TRP A 21 -4.01 26.77 -37.60
C TRP A 21 -5.54 26.80 -37.70
N LEU A 22 -6.27 26.43 -36.64
CA LEU A 22 -7.62 26.96 -36.36
C LEU A 22 -7.88 27.07 -34.84
N ARG A 23 -8.31 28.28 -34.41
CA ARG A 23 -8.67 28.64 -33.03
C ARG A 23 -10.09 28.19 -32.70
N PHE A 24 -10.34 27.70 -31.48
CA PHE A 24 -11.67 27.71 -30.86
C PHE A 24 -11.61 28.08 -29.38
N SER A 25 -12.62 28.85 -28.98
CA SER A 25 -12.77 29.63 -27.75
C SER A 25 -13.03 28.79 -26.50
N ALA A 26 -12.60 29.33 -25.36
CA ALA A 26 -12.76 28.76 -24.02
C ALA A 26 -14.22 28.75 -23.55
N ALA A 27 -14.66 27.63 -22.98
CA ALA A 27 -15.80 27.55 -22.08
C ALA A 27 -15.32 26.85 -20.80
N GLY A 28 -15.51 27.52 -19.65
CA GLY A 28 -14.98 27.11 -18.36
C GLY A 28 -15.55 25.78 -17.88
N VAL A 29 -14.68 24.91 -17.38
CA VAL A 29 -15.06 23.70 -16.65
C VAL A 29 -14.79 23.96 -15.17
N VAL A 30 -15.87 23.98 -14.39
CA VAL A 30 -15.80 23.92 -12.93
C VAL A 30 -15.27 22.54 -12.56
N SER A 31 -14.10 22.48 -11.95
CA SER A 31 -13.54 21.25 -11.40
C SER A 31 -14.27 20.94 -10.09
N SER A 32 -15.18 19.97 -10.12
CA SER A 32 -15.59 19.23 -8.94
C SER A 32 -14.55 18.14 -8.69
N ALA A 33 -13.82 18.21 -7.58
CA ALA A 33 -13.01 17.08 -7.12
C ALA A 33 -13.95 15.89 -6.91
N LEU A 34 -13.74 14.80 -7.66
CA LEU A 34 -14.43 13.55 -7.38
C LEU A 34 -13.96 13.03 -6.01
N PRO A 35 -14.86 12.51 -5.16
CA PRO A 35 -14.46 11.88 -3.91
C PRO A 35 -13.54 10.68 -4.20
N PRO A 36 -12.61 10.34 -3.28
CA PRO A 36 -11.77 9.17 -3.44
C PRO A 36 -12.62 7.93 -3.67
N GLN A 37 -12.39 7.26 -4.79
CA GLN A 37 -13.09 6.05 -5.16
C GLN A 37 -12.59 4.93 -4.26
N GLN A 38 -13.41 4.51 -3.29
CA GLN A 38 -13.13 3.32 -2.49
C GLN A 38 -13.24 2.08 -3.41
N ILE A 39 -12.09 1.46 -3.70
CA ILE A 39 -12.05 0.16 -4.37
C ILE A 39 -12.29 -0.90 -3.30
N PHE A 40 -13.52 -1.42 -3.24
CA PHE A 40 -13.81 -2.60 -2.45
C PHE A 40 -13.28 -3.82 -3.20
N GLY A 41 -12.02 -4.20 -2.95
CA GLY A 41 -11.57 -5.55 -3.30
C GLY A 41 -12.41 -6.54 -2.49
N GLY A 42 -13.15 -7.43 -3.14
CA GLY A 42 -14.08 -8.41 -2.56
C GLY A 42 -13.50 -9.40 -1.53
N THR A 43 -12.37 -9.08 -0.92
CA THR A 43 -11.67 -9.81 0.16
C THR A 43 -12.48 -9.97 1.44
N LYS A 44 -13.61 -9.27 1.62
CA LYS A 44 -14.54 -9.49 2.74
C LYS A 44 -15.47 -10.69 2.54
N GLU A 45 -15.51 -11.30 1.35
CA GLU A 45 -16.31 -12.50 1.11
C GLU A 45 -15.57 -13.76 1.59
N GLY A 46 -15.93 -14.26 2.78
CA GLY A 46 -15.63 -15.65 3.17
C GLY A 46 -14.77 -15.86 4.42
N VAL A 47 -14.19 -14.81 5.01
CA VAL A 47 -13.60 -14.92 6.36
C VAL A 47 -14.70 -14.63 7.37
N ILE A 48 -15.19 -15.68 8.05
CA ILE A 48 -15.99 -15.49 9.26
C ILE A 48 -15.02 -14.94 10.31
N GLY A 49 -14.87 -13.62 10.32
CA GLY A 49 -14.03 -12.91 11.25
C GLY A 49 -14.54 -13.13 12.67
N VAL A 50 -13.61 -13.14 13.61
CA VAL A 50 -13.93 -13.09 15.03
C VAL A 50 -14.80 -11.86 15.31
N LYS A 51 -15.95 -12.05 15.95
CA LYS A 51 -16.87 -10.95 16.30
C LYS A 51 -16.35 -10.13 17.46
N ILE A 52 -16.23 -8.83 17.26
CA ILE A 52 -15.80 -7.86 18.28
C ILE A 52 -16.81 -6.74 18.43
N ALA A 53 -17.15 -6.42 19.68
CA ALA A 53 -17.91 -5.23 20.04
C ALA A 53 -16.94 -4.08 20.39
N VAL A 54 -17.21 -2.88 19.88
CA VAL A 54 -16.39 -1.69 20.11
C VAL A 54 -17.32 -0.55 20.53
N PRO A 55 -17.80 -0.54 21.79
CA PRO A 55 -18.54 0.60 22.32
C PRO A 55 -17.72 1.89 22.21
N GLU A 56 -18.42 3.02 22.11
CA GLU A 56 -17.79 4.34 22.11
C GLU A 56 -17.02 4.56 23.42
N PHE A 57 -15.72 4.82 23.31
CA PHE A 57 -14.92 5.29 24.43
C PHE A 57 -15.43 6.66 24.83
N GLN A 58 -15.38 6.97 26.13
CA GLN A 58 -15.82 8.28 26.63
C GLN A 58 -14.69 9.04 27.28
N ALA A 59 -14.68 10.35 27.05
CA ALA A 59 -13.82 11.26 27.78
C ALA A 59 -14.29 11.43 29.24
N ALA A 60 -13.34 11.73 30.11
CA ALA A 60 -13.62 12.15 31.48
C ALA A 60 -14.62 13.31 31.50
N ALA A 61 -15.57 13.26 32.45
CA ALA A 61 -16.64 14.24 32.53
C ALA A 61 -16.08 15.67 32.69
N GLY A 62 -16.58 16.60 31.87
CA GLY A 62 -16.16 18.01 31.86
C GLY A 62 -14.91 18.30 31.01
N ASP A 63 -14.25 17.28 30.46
CA ASP A 63 -13.07 17.45 29.60
C ASP A 63 -13.46 17.58 28.13
N THR A 64 -13.85 18.79 27.73
CA THR A 64 -14.32 19.08 26.36
C THR A 64 -13.26 18.84 25.29
N LYS A 65 -11.98 19.07 25.62
CA LYS A 65 -10.87 18.81 24.69
C LYS A 65 -10.65 17.31 24.50
N ALA A 66 -10.63 16.53 25.58
CA ALA A 66 -10.59 15.07 25.45
C ALA A 66 -11.81 14.55 24.70
N ALA A 67 -13.00 15.10 24.93
CA ALA A 67 -14.23 14.67 24.25
C ALA A 67 -14.11 14.77 22.72
N ALA A 68 -13.67 15.92 22.19
CA ALA A 68 -13.47 16.10 20.75
C ALA A 68 -12.43 15.13 20.18
N LEU A 69 -11.30 14.93 20.87
CA LEU A 69 -10.27 13.99 20.44
C LEU A 69 -10.71 12.51 20.54
N THR A 70 -11.64 12.20 21.45
CA THR A 70 -12.19 10.85 21.62
C THR A 70 -13.11 10.48 20.49
N GLU A 71 -13.88 11.44 19.96
CA GLU A 71 -14.70 11.22 18.76
C GLU A 71 -13.82 10.83 17.56
N ILE A 72 -12.68 11.51 17.37
CA ILE A 72 -11.69 11.15 16.35
C ILE A 72 -11.14 9.75 16.61
N PHE A 73 -10.71 9.45 17.85
CA PHE A 73 -10.22 8.13 18.22
C PHE A 73 -11.23 7.02 17.93
N ASN A 74 -12.50 7.19 18.32
CA ASN A 74 -13.55 6.18 18.13
C ASN A 74 -13.83 5.91 16.66
N LYS A 75 -13.88 6.97 15.83
CA LYS A 75 -14.04 6.83 14.38
C LYS A 75 -12.88 6.04 13.77
N VAL A 76 -11.65 6.42 14.11
CA VAL A 76 -10.44 5.83 13.52
C VAL A 76 -10.26 4.38 13.96
N LEU A 77 -10.46 4.07 15.24
CA LEU A 77 -10.41 2.70 15.74
C LEU A 77 -11.42 1.79 15.03
N TRP A 78 -12.64 2.29 14.82
CA TRP A 78 -13.67 1.56 14.10
C TRP A 78 -13.26 1.30 12.64
N ASP A 79 -12.82 2.34 11.93
CA ASP A 79 -12.40 2.24 10.53
C ASP A 79 -11.18 1.29 10.38
N ASP A 80 -10.19 1.39 11.27
CA ASP A 80 -9.00 0.53 11.26
C ASP A 80 -9.36 -0.96 11.42
N LEU A 81 -10.24 -1.28 12.37
CA LEU A 81 -10.68 -2.65 12.59
C LEU A 81 -11.53 -3.17 11.42
N ASP A 82 -12.39 -2.34 10.82
CA ASP A 82 -13.20 -2.72 9.66
C ASP A 82 -12.36 -2.92 8.39
N TYR A 83 -11.34 -2.08 8.17
CA TYR A 83 -10.44 -2.18 7.02
C TYR A 83 -9.46 -3.35 7.13
N SER A 84 -9.16 -3.81 8.35
CA SER A 84 -8.23 -4.92 8.57
C SER A 84 -8.66 -6.24 7.91
N GLY A 85 -9.96 -6.47 7.74
CA GLY A 85 -10.53 -7.76 7.31
C GLY A 85 -10.32 -8.92 8.29
N GLY A 86 -9.66 -8.71 9.43
CA GLY A 86 -9.33 -9.75 10.41
C GLY A 86 -10.40 -9.98 11.48
N VAL A 87 -11.35 -9.04 11.61
CA VAL A 87 -12.44 -9.09 12.59
C VAL A 87 -13.77 -8.70 11.94
N THR A 88 -14.87 -9.07 12.59
CA THR A 88 -16.21 -8.62 12.22
C THR A 88 -16.74 -7.73 13.33
N LEU A 89 -17.02 -6.46 13.01
CA LEU A 89 -17.56 -5.51 13.97
C LEU A 89 -19.05 -5.77 14.21
N VAL A 90 -19.43 -5.96 15.47
CA VAL A 90 -20.83 -6.07 15.84
C VAL A 90 -21.49 -4.69 15.74
N SER A 91 -22.68 -4.61 15.11
CA SER A 91 -23.42 -3.35 15.00
C SER A 91 -23.69 -2.73 16.36
N ARG A 92 -23.38 -1.44 16.50
CA ARG A 92 -23.59 -0.66 17.74
C ARG A 92 -25.06 -0.60 18.17
N SER A 93 -26.00 -0.73 17.23
CA SER A 93 -27.44 -0.75 17.53
C SER A 93 -27.89 -1.97 18.34
N LEU A 94 -27.04 -3.01 18.42
CA LEU A 94 -27.32 -4.24 19.15
C LEU A 94 -26.75 -4.19 20.58
N TYR A 95 -25.93 -3.20 20.91
CA TYR A 95 -25.22 -3.15 22.18
C TYR A 95 -26.18 -2.92 23.35
N PRO A 96 -25.85 -3.43 24.55
CA PRO A 96 -26.53 -3.05 25.77
C PRO A 96 -26.49 -1.52 25.98
N LEU A 97 -27.52 -0.98 26.62
CA LEU A 97 -27.56 0.45 26.96
C LEU A 97 -26.65 0.73 28.15
N GLY A 98 -25.70 1.64 27.99
CA GLY A 98 -24.81 2.00 29.10
C GLY A 98 -23.58 2.79 28.68
N LYS A 99 -22.72 3.01 29.67
CA LYS A 99 -21.36 3.51 29.50
C LYS A 99 -20.41 2.37 29.85
N PHE A 100 -19.37 2.18 29.04
CA PHE A 100 -18.50 1.02 29.10
C PHE A 100 -17.04 1.50 29.22
N ASN A 101 -16.78 2.29 30.25
CA ASN A 101 -15.52 3.00 30.46
C ASN A 101 -14.55 2.22 31.35
N SER A 102 -15.08 1.27 32.13
CA SER A 102 -14.32 0.52 33.12
C SER A 102 -14.81 -0.93 33.26
N PRO A 103 -13.94 -1.85 33.75
CA PRO A 103 -14.29 -3.25 33.98
C PRO A 103 -15.59 -3.50 34.74
N GLY A 104 -15.90 -2.67 35.74
CA GLY A 104 -17.09 -2.84 36.59
C GLY A 104 -18.42 -2.58 35.89
N GLU A 105 -18.38 -1.96 34.70
CA GLU A 105 -19.56 -1.63 33.90
C GLU A 105 -19.86 -2.69 32.81
N ILE A 106 -19.01 -3.72 32.68
CA ILE A 106 -19.16 -4.77 31.66
C ILE A 106 -19.76 -6.03 32.29
N THR A 107 -21.01 -6.35 31.95
CA THR A 107 -21.64 -7.64 32.23
C THR A 107 -21.49 -8.56 31.02
N ALA A 108 -20.56 -9.51 31.06
CA ALA A 108 -20.19 -10.33 29.89
C ALA A 108 -21.38 -11.02 29.21
N ASP A 109 -22.34 -11.53 29.99
CA ASP A 109 -23.52 -12.25 29.47
C ASP A 109 -24.38 -11.39 28.53
N GLU A 110 -24.43 -10.07 28.74
CA GLU A 110 -25.20 -9.14 27.90
C GLU A 110 -24.59 -9.03 26.49
N TRP A 111 -23.27 -9.15 26.39
CA TRP A 111 -22.51 -9.05 25.14
C TRP A 111 -22.43 -10.38 24.38
N THR A 112 -22.70 -11.50 25.05
CA THR A 112 -22.73 -12.85 24.45
C THR A 112 -24.15 -13.33 24.14
N THR A 113 -25.16 -12.47 24.25
CA THR A 113 -26.53 -12.80 23.84
C THR A 113 -26.57 -13.15 22.34
N PRO A 114 -27.55 -13.95 21.86
CA PRO A 114 -27.65 -14.29 20.43
C PRO A 114 -27.76 -13.08 19.49
N ALA A 115 -28.22 -11.92 20.00
CA ALA A 115 -28.31 -10.70 19.22
C ALA A 115 -26.93 -10.05 19.00
N VAL A 116 -26.08 -10.00 20.03
CA VAL A 116 -24.76 -9.36 19.97
C VAL A 116 -23.70 -10.36 19.49
N ASP A 117 -23.67 -11.54 20.11
CA ASP A 117 -22.78 -12.67 19.82
C ASP A 117 -21.30 -12.22 19.72
N ALA A 118 -20.88 -11.29 20.58
CA ALA A 118 -19.51 -10.82 20.60
C ALA A 118 -18.62 -11.86 21.28
N GLN A 119 -17.46 -12.15 20.67
CA GLN A 119 -16.40 -12.91 21.31
C GLN A 119 -15.46 -12.00 22.09
N PHE A 120 -15.19 -10.80 21.55
CA PHE A 120 -14.36 -9.81 22.21
C PHE A 120 -15.10 -8.50 22.40
N ILE A 121 -14.68 -7.73 23.41
CA ILE A 121 -15.09 -6.33 23.58
C ILE A 121 -13.86 -5.43 23.76
N ALA A 122 -13.79 -4.36 22.96
CA ALA A 122 -12.78 -3.32 23.08
C ALA A 122 -13.41 -2.06 23.69
N PHE A 123 -12.95 -1.66 24.88
CA PHE A 123 -13.59 -0.60 25.66
C PHE A 123 -12.58 0.18 26.49
N GLY A 124 -13.01 1.33 27.02
CA GLY A 124 -12.14 2.18 27.80
C GLY A 124 -12.57 3.63 27.86
N ASN A 125 -11.65 4.49 28.26
CA ASN A 125 -11.91 5.91 28.44
C ASN A 125 -10.70 6.75 28.02
N SER A 126 -10.93 8.06 27.92
CA SER A 126 -9.87 9.03 27.66
C SER A 126 -9.92 10.19 28.65
N ARG A 127 -8.80 10.89 28.77
CA ARG A 127 -8.70 12.15 29.54
C ARG A 127 -7.50 12.96 29.08
N MET A 128 -7.54 14.26 29.33
CA MET A 128 -6.36 15.09 29.30
C MET A 128 -5.44 14.77 30.48
N THR A 129 -4.14 14.81 30.24
CA THR A 129 -3.09 14.72 31.26
C THR A 129 -2.02 15.76 30.91
N GLY A 130 -2.14 16.96 31.48
CA GLY A 130 -1.41 18.13 31.00
C GLY A 130 -1.82 18.46 29.56
N ASP A 131 -0.84 18.65 28.68
CA ASP A 131 -1.05 18.96 27.26
C ASP A 131 -1.22 17.72 26.36
N ARG A 132 -1.41 16.55 26.96
CA ARG A 132 -1.47 15.26 26.27
C ARG A 132 -2.82 14.60 26.44
N ILE A 133 -3.29 13.90 25.42
CA ILE A 133 -4.42 12.98 25.54
C ILE A 133 -3.89 11.62 26.01
N ARG A 134 -4.56 11.06 27.02
CA ARG A 134 -4.35 9.68 27.49
C ARG A 134 -5.60 8.88 27.22
N VAL A 135 -5.45 7.71 26.58
CA VAL A 135 -6.53 6.74 26.37
C VAL A 135 -6.18 5.46 27.11
N GLU A 136 -7.04 5.05 28.02
CA GLU A 136 -6.94 3.76 28.70
C GLU A 136 -7.84 2.78 27.95
N ALA A 137 -7.22 1.83 27.26
CA ALA A 137 -7.89 0.92 26.34
C ALA A 137 -7.70 -0.54 26.76
N ARG A 138 -8.79 -1.29 26.67
CA ARG A 138 -8.85 -2.69 27.07
C ARG A 138 -9.48 -3.53 25.98
N LEU A 139 -8.99 -4.76 25.85
CA LEU A 139 -9.61 -5.82 25.05
C LEU A 139 -9.89 -7.01 25.98
N TRP A 140 -11.16 -7.41 26.06
CA TRP A 140 -11.57 -8.57 26.82
C TRP A 140 -12.05 -9.71 25.93
N ASP A 141 -11.64 -10.94 26.25
CA ASP A 141 -12.24 -12.20 25.78
C ASP A 141 -13.47 -12.53 26.64
N LEU A 142 -14.65 -12.42 26.03
CA LEU A 142 -15.93 -12.69 26.70
C LEU A 142 -16.17 -14.19 26.93
N LYS A 143 -15.46 -15.07 26.20
CA LYS A 143 -15.59 -16.53 26.32
C LYS A 143 -14.58 -17.14 27.31
N ALA A 144 -13.62 -16.37 27.80
CA ALA A 144 -12.60 -16.80 28.76
C ALA A 144 -12.72 -16.07 30.12
N PRO A 145 -13.79 -16.29 30.91
CA PRO A 145 -14.11 -15.44 32.07
C PRO A 145 -13.04 -15.42 33.18
N GLN A 146 -12.21 -16.47 33.27
CA GLN A 146 -11.11 -16.61 34.24
C GLN A 146 -9.85 -15.83 33.85
N ASN A 147 -9.67 -15.52 32.57
CA ASN A 147 -8.52 -14.77 32.07
C ASN A 147 -8.93 -13.86 30.91
N ARG A 148 -9.96 -13.05 31.17
CA ARG A 148 -10.63 -12.27 30.13
C ARG A 148 -9.80 -11.12 29.59
N GLU A 149 -8.92 -10.51 30.39
CA GLU A 149 -8.19 -9.31 29.96
C GLU A 149 -7.00 -9.68 29.08
N MET A 150 -7.13 -9.44 27.78
CA MET A 150 -6.08 -9.70 26.79
C MET A 150 -5.20 -8.47 26.57
N ILE A 151 -5.80 -7.28 26.59
CA ILE A 151 -5.10 -6.00 26.53
C ILE A 151 -5.65 -5.12 27.65
N GLY A 152 -4.75 -4.49 28.39
CA GLY A 152 -5.04 -3.42 29.34
C GLY A 152 -3.88 -2.43 29.33
N LYS A 153 -3.97 -1.40 28.49
CA LYS A 153 -2.88 -0.45 28.24
C LYS A 153 -3.37 0.99 28.30
N ALA A 154 -2.46 1.89 28.60
CA ALA A 154 -2.70 3.31 28.50
C ALA A 154 -1.76 3.92 27.47
N TYR A 155 -2.35 4.55 26.46
CA TYR A 155 -1.66 5.21 25.37
C TYR A 155 -1.66 6.71 25.63
N THR A 156 -0.62 7.41 25.19
CA THR A 156 -0.50 8.85 25.45
C THR A 156 0.21 9.57 24.32
N SER A 157 -0.43 10.59 23.75
CA SER A 157 0.08 11.37 22.63
C SER A 157 -0.18 12.86 22.85
N GLU A 158 0.36 13.71 21.97
CA GLU A 158 0.01 15.13 21.95
C GLU A 158 -1.51 15.28 21.76
N ALA A 159 -2.10 16.29 22.40
CA ALA A 159 -3.53 16.53 22.32
C ALA A 159 -3.93 17.23 21.01
N THR A 160 -3.75 16.51 19.91
CA THR A 160 -4.04 16.89 18.52
C THR A 160 -4.79 15.76 17.82
N ASP A 161 -5.43 16.07 16.69
CA ASP A 161 -6.13 15.08 15.86
C ASP A 161 -5.19 13.93 15.44
N SER A 162 -3.98 14.26 15.00
CA SER A 162 -2.94 13.27 14.67
C SER A 162 -2.54 12.42 15.88
N GLY A 163 -2.51 13.02 17.08
CA GLY A 163 -2.22 12.29 18.32
C GLY A 163 -3.32 11.30 18.70
N ALA A 164 -4.59 11.67 18.53
CA ALA A 164 -5.72 10.78 18.75
C ALA A 164 -5.76 9.62 17.73
N ARG A 165 -5.53 9.93 16.45
CA ARG A 165 -5.40 8.95 15.36
C ARG A 165 -4.27 7.95 15.62
N LEU A 166 -3.09 8.42 16.01
CA LEU A 166 -1.95 7.56 16.34
C LEU A 166 -2.30 6.54 17.43
N ILE A 167 -3.01 6.97 18.47
CA ILE A 167 -3.43 6.09 19.56
C ILE A 167 -4.43 5.04 19.07
N ALA A 168 -5.39 5.44 18.21
CA ALA A 168 -6.35 4.53 17.60
C ALA A 168 -5.65 3.45 16.75
N HIS A 169 -4.75 3.86 15.85
CA HIS A 169 -3.96 2.95 15.02
C HIS A 169 -3.14 1.96 15.87
N GLN A 170 -2.47 2.46 16.93
CA GLN A 170 -1.70 1.60 17.84
C GLN A 170 -2.55 0.57 18.57
N PHE A 171 -3.78 0.94 18.95
CA PHE A 171 -4.68 0.02 19.64
C PHE A 171 -5.31 -0.98 18.66
N ALA A 172 -5.72 -0.53 17.47
CA ALA A 172 -6.20 -1.39 16.41
C ALA A 172 -5.15 -2.44 16.01
N ASP A 173 -3.91 -2.02 15.74
CA ASP A 173 -2.82 -2.95 15.40
C ASP A 173 -2.54 -3.95 16.52
N ALA A 174 -2.63 -3.53 17.78
CA ALA A 174 -2.47 -4.43 18.93
C ALA A 174 -3.60 -5.48 19.02
N ILE A 175 -4.84 -5.09 18.70
CA ILE A 175 -5.98 -6.02 18.62
C ILE A 175 -5.77 -7.02 17.48
N ILE A 176 -5.42 -6.54 16.29
CA ILE A 176 -5.22 -7.37 15.09
C ILE A 176 -4.04 -8.33 15.27
N GLU A 177 -2.94 -7.89 15.86
CA GLU A 177 -1.78 -8.76 16.14
C GLU A 177 -2.15 -9.92 17.07
N LEU A 178 -2.96 -9.63 18.10
CA LEU A 178 -3.33 -10.61 19.10
C LEU A 178 -4.40 -11.59 18.60
N ILE A 179 -5.45 -11.10 17.92
CA ILE A 179 -6.54 -11.94 17.38
C ILE A 179 -6.08 -12.67 16.11
N GLY A 180 -5.27 -12.03 15.27
CA GLY A 180 -4.77 -12.55 13.99
C GLY A 180 -3.58 -13.51 14.12
N GLY A 181 -3.32 -14.06 15.31
CA GLY A 181 -2.29 -15.08 15.53
C GLY A 181 -0.86 -14.59 15.34
N GLY A 182 -0.58 -13.32 15.66
CA GLY A 182 0.72 -12.68 15.48
C GLY A 182 0.88 -11.93 14.16
N SER A 183 -0.16 -11.89 13.32
CA SER A 183 -0.16 -11.09 12.09
C SER A 183 -0.23 -9.60 12.43
N ARG A 184 0.83 -8.85 12.11
CA ARG A 184 0.86 -7.41 12.39
C ARG A 184 -0.25 -6.67 11.66
N GLY A 185 -0.90 -5.74 12.36
CA GLY A 185 -1.81 -4.78 11.74
C GLY A 185 -1.09 -3.80 10.80
N ILE A 186 -1.88 -3.08 10.01
CA ILE A 186 -1.40 -2.16 8.97
C ILE A 186 -1.73 -0.69 9.26
N ALA A 187 -2.38 -0.39 10.39
CA ALA A 187 -2.94 0.93 10.64
C ALA A 187 -1.86 2.01 10.82
N LEU A 188 -0.65 1.62 11.20
CA LEU A 188 0.51 2.51 11.29
C LEU A 188 1.32 2.63 9.99
N THR A 189 0.90 1.97 8.90
CA THR A 189 1.63 1.99 7.63
C THR A 189 1.36 3.25 6.82
N LYS A 190 2.14 3.45 5.76
CA LYS A 190 2.03 4.59 4.85
C LYS A 190 2.06 4.12 3.40
N ILE A 191 1.44 4.91 2.52
CA ILE A 191 1.39 4.65 1.08
C ILE A 191 2.21 5.72 0.37
N ALA A 192 3.15 5.29 -0.48
CA ALA A 192 3.82 6.17 -1.44
C ALA A 192 3.15 6.00 -2.80
N TYR A 193 2.80 7.12 -3.44
CA TYR A 193 2.06 7.10 -4.69
C TYR A 193 2.43 8.29 -5.58
N ILE A 194 2.05 8.20 -6.85
CA ILE A 194 2.27 9.27 -7.83
C ILE A 194 1.00 10.07 -8.00
N ASN A 195 1.10 11.40 -7.93
CA ASN A 195 -0.03 12.30 -8.09
C ASN A 195 0.20 13.24 -9.28
N GLU A 196 -0.77 13.29 -10.19
CA GLU A 196 -0.78 14.18 -11.35
C GLU A 196 -1.86 15.27 -11.16
N ARG A 197 -1.57 16.25 -10.31
CA ARG A 197 -2.47 17.41 -10.10
C ARG A 197 -2.42 18.41 -11.26
N THR A 198 -1.39 18.34 -12.08
CA THR A 198 -1.20 19.18 -13.28
C THR A 198 -0.80 18.25 -14.41
N ILE A 199 -1.50 18.35 -15.54
CA ILE A 199 -1.27 17.48 -16.71
C ILE A 199 0.21 17.52 -17.10
N GLY A 200 0.82 16.34 -17.22
CA GLY A 200 2.23 16.16 -17.57
C GLY A 200 3.20 16.31 -16.39
N VAL A 201 2.73 16.60 -15.18
CA VAL A 201 3.55 16.75 -13.97
C VAL A 201 3.15 15.67 -12.96
N LYS A 202 4.02 14.67 -12.82
CA LYS A 202 3.83 13.53 -11.92
C LYS A 202 4.80 13.64 -10.76
N GLU A 203 4.28 13.81 -9.55
CA GLU A 203 5.09 14.01 -8.34
C GLU A 203 4.86 12.87 -7.34
N LEU A 204 5.89 12.58 -6.54
CA LEU A 204 5.83 11.61 -5.46
C LEU A 204 5.08 12.21 -4.28
N TYR A 205 4.09 11.49 -3.77
CA TYR A 205 3.34 11.81 -2.56
C TYR A 205 3.43 10.65 -1.57
N VAL A 206 3.25 10.99 -0.29
CA VAL A 206 3.09 10.03 0.81
C VAL A 206 1.84 10.40 1.59
N MET A 207 1.11 9.39 2.05
CA MET A 207 -0.05 9.49 2.94
C MET A 207 -0.06 8.34 3.95
N ASP A 208 -0.85 8.47 5.02
CA ASP A 208 -1.22 7.37 5.91
C ASP A 208 -2.01 6.29 5.15
N TYR A 209 -2.03 5.07 5.67
CA TYR A 209 -2.71 3.95 5.02
C TYR A 209 -4.21 4.22 4.74
N ASP A 210 -4.85 5.04 5.58
CA ASP A 210 -6.26 5.43 5.47
C ASP A 210 -6.49 6.72 4.64
N GLY A 211 -5.43 7.23 4.00
CA GLY A 211 -5.49 8.39 3.10
C GLY A 211 -5.31 9.75 3.77
N ASN A 212 -5.15 9.81 5.09
CA ASN A 212 -4.84 11.06 5.79
C ASN A 212 -3.37 11.48 5.61
N ASP A 213 -3.04 12.70 6.02
CA ASP A 213 -1.68 13.25 5.95
C ASP A 213 -1.04 13.17 4.55
N SER A 214 -1.85 13.33 3.50
CA SER A 214 -1.38 13.34 2.13
C SER A 214 -0.57 14.60 1.82
N HIS A 215 0.68 14.40 1.39
CA HIS A 215 1.60 15.50 1.11
C HIS A 215 2.66 15.12 0.06
N ALA A 216 3.16 16.13 -0.66
CA ALA A 216 4.17 15.95 -1.70
C ALA A 216 5.57 15.74 -1.10
N MET A 217 6.29 14.76 -1.63
CA MET A 217 7.70 14.48 -1.35
C MET A 217 8.63 15.13 -2.39
N THR A 218 8.14 15.31 -3.62
CA THR A 218 8.84 16.01 -4.70
C THR A 218 8.04 17.21 -5.19
N THR A 219 8.76 18.19 -5.74
CA THR A 219 8.19 19.38 -6.41
C THR A 219 9.01 19.69 -7.67
N TYR A 220 9.40 18.64 -8.38
CA TYR A 220 10.35 18.71 -9.50
C TYR A 220 9.79 19.35 -10.75
N LYS A 221 8.46 19.49 -10.87
CA LYS A 221 7.75 19.92 -12.07
C LYS A 221 8.14 19.07 -13.28
N SER A 222 8.31 17.78 -13.01
CA SER A 222 8.74 16.77 -13.98
C SER A 222 7.95 15.48 -13.72
N ILE A 223 8.35 14.40 -14.37
CA ILE A 223 7.75 13.09 -14.17
C ILE A 223 8.61 12.29 -13.19
N VAL A 224 7.99 11.79 -12.13
CA VAL A 224 8.53 10.71 -11.30
C VAL A 224 7.55 9.54 -11.27
N MET A 225 8.07 8.32 -11.17
CA MET A 225 7.30 7.10 -11.27
C MET A 225 7.88 5.99 -10.38
N THR A 226 7.09 4.93 -10.18
CA THR A 226 7.51 3.66 -9.55
C THR A 226 8.23 3.84 -8.21
N PRO A 227 7.58 4.44 -7.19
CA PRO A 227 8.18 4.55 -5.87
C PRO A 227 8.32 3.19 -5.20
N ALA A 228 9.41 3.01 -4.47
CA ALA A 228 9.74 1.81 -3.71
C ALA A 228 10.33 2.18 -2.35
N TRP A 229 9.64 1.76 -1.29
CA TRP A 229 10.09 1.90 0.09
C TRP A 229 11.30 1.02 0.38
N SER A 230 12.27 1.56 1.13
CA SER A 230 13.25 0.71 1.80
C SER A 230 12.58 -0.11 2.91
N PRO A 231 13.09 -1.30 3.27
CA PRO A 231 12.45 -2.18 4.26
C PRO A 231 12.33 -1.56 5.67
N ASP A 232 13.21 -0.61 6.00
CA ASP A 232 13.18 0.17 7.24
C ASP A 232 12.13 1.32 7.21
N GLY A 233 11.52 1.61 6.06
CA GLY A 233 10.56 2.71 5.88
C GLY A 233 11.19 4.11 5.85
N GLU A 234 12.52 4.22 5.86
CA GLU A 234 13.19 5.52 6.01
C GLU A 234 13.54 6.18 4.66
N LYS A 235 13.48 5.43 3.56
CA LYS A 235 13.88 5.90 2.22
C LYS A 235 12.85 5.49 1.18
N ILE A 236 12.75 6.30 0.13
CA ILE A 236 11.94 6.01 -1.04
C ILE A 236 12.82 6.14 -2.28
N ALA A 237 13.04 5.05 -2.99
CA ALA A 237 13.66 5.04 -4.30
C ALA A 237 12.57 5.21 -5.36
N PHE A 238 12.83 5.96 -6.43
CA PHE A 238 11.87 6.14 -7.53
C PHE A 238 12.58 6.49 -8.83
N THR A 239 11.88 6.31 -9.95
CA THR A 239 12.34 6.75 -11.27
C THR A 239 12.07 8.24 -11.45
N SER A 240 13.04 9.02 -11.90
CA SER A 240 12.93 10.45 -12.17
C SER A 240 13.36 10.80 -13.59
N PHE A 241 12.56 11.62 -14.27
CA PHE A 241 12.83 12.12 -15.62
C PHE A 241 13.42 13.55 -15.61
N ARG A 242 13.64 14.14 -14.43
CA ARG A 242 14.00 15.57 -14.30
C ARG A 242 15.36 15.96 -14.88
N ARG A 243 16.22 14.97 -15.17
CA ARG A 243 17.59 15.17 -15.69
C ARG A 243 17.73 14.77 -17.16
N GLY A 244 16.63 14.60 -17.89
CA GLY A 244 16.62 14.17 -19.28
C GLY A 244 16.39 12.67 -19.39
N SER A 245 17.44 11.86 -19.28
CA SER A 245 17.30 10.39 -19.25
C SER A 245 16.69 9.91 -17.93
N PRO A 246 15.77 8.93 -17.93
CA PRO A 246 15.17 8.41 -16.71
C PRO A 246 16.23 7.74 -15.85
N ASP A 247 16.22 8.04 -14.56
CA ASP A 247 17.19 7.51 -13.62
C ASP A 247 16.61 7.36 -12.21
N ILE A 248 17.27 6.57 -11.36
CA ILE A 248 16.85 6.35 -9.98
C ILE A 248 17.31 7.51 -9.10
N GLU A 249 16.38 8.02 -8.30
CA GLU A 249 16.69 8.90 -7.17
C GLU A 249 16.13 8.30 -5.88
N ILE A 250 16.80 8.60 -4.76
CA ILE A 250 16.44 8.10 -3.43
C ILE A 250 16.28 9.30 -2.51
N LEU A 251 15.12 9.44 -1.87
CA LEU A 251 14.86 10.48 -0.87
C LEU A 251 14.70 9.87 0.52
N SER A 252 15.16 10.61 1.52
CA SER A 252 14.76 10.43 2.92
C SER A 252 13.27 10.69 3.08
N ARG A 253 12.57 9.78 3.75
CA ARG A 253 11.14 9.95 4.09
C ARG A 253 10.94 11.16 5.01
N LEU A 254 11.83 11.35 5.98
CA LEU A 254 11.63 12.33 7.06
C LEU A 254 11.89 13.76 6.61
N ASP A 255 13.06 14.03 6.02
CA ASP A 255 13.52 15.38 5.70
C ASP A 255 13.65 15.66 4.20
N ARG A 256 13.24 14.71 3.34
CA ARG A 256 13.22 14.82 1.87
C ARG A 256 14.59 15.08 1.24
N LYS A 257 15.67 14.88 1.99
CA LYS A 257 17.02 15.01 1.45
C LYS A 257 17.35 13.86 0.51
N PRO A 258 18.02 14.13 -0.63
CA PRO A 258 18.44 13.08 -1.53
C PRO A 258 19.64 12.31 -0.98
N TYR A 259 19.62 10.99 -1.15
CA TYR A 259 20.79 10.14 -1.00
C TYR A 259 21.55 10.04 -2.32
N THR A 260 22.86 9.85 -2.25
CA THR A 260 23.67 9.57 -3.44
C THR A 260 23.41 8.15 -3.91
N PHE A 261 23.14 8.02 -5.21
CA PHE A 261 23.07 6.76 -5.94
C PHE A 261 24.02 6.84 -7.14
N ASP A 262 24.99 5.93 -7.21
CA ASP A 262 25.98 5.84 -8.29
C ASP A 262 25.27 5.36 -9.56
N ARG A 263 25.11 6.30 -10.50
CA ARG A 263 24.28 6.13 -11.69
C ARG A 263 24.89 5.13 -12.66
N PRO A 264 24.18 4.06 -13.04
CA PRO A 264 24.69 3.07 -13.98
C PRO A 264 24.89 3.59 -15.41
N GLY A 265 24.22 4.69 -15.77
CA GLY A 265 24.08 5.17 -17.16
C GLY A 265 22.90 4.51 -17.89
N GLY A 266 22.55 5.03 -19.06
CA GLY A 266 21.37 4.58 -19.82
C GLY A 266 20.04 4.97 -19.15
N THR A 267 18.94 4.45 -19.68
CA THR A 267 17.61 4.57 -19.05
C THR A 267 17.56 3.62 -17.88
N THR A 268 17.45 4.13 -16.65
CA THR A 268 17.48 3.35 -15.41
C THR A 268 16.17 3.55 -14.63
N ILE A 269 15.39 2.49 -14.45
CA ILE A 269 13.99 2.56 -14.01
C ILE A 269 13.63 1.41 -13.05
N THR A 270 12.43 1.51 -12.45
CA THR A 270 11.78 0.46 -11.64
C THR A 270 12.68 -0.08 -10.50
N PRO A 271 13.09 0.77 -9.53
CA PRO A 271 13.87 0.32 -8.39
C PRO A 271 13.07 -0.59 -7.47
N ALA A 272 13.72 -1.60 -6.90
CA ALA A 272 13.19 -2.48 -5.87
C ALA A 272 14.24 -2.84 -4.84
N TRP A 273 13.97 -2.56 -3.56
CA TRP A 273 14.86 -2.84 -2.45
C TRP A 273 14.92 -4.34 -2.14
N SER A 274 16.11 -4.85 -1.83
CA SER A 274 16.25 -6.16 -1.20
C SER A 274 15.65 -6.13 0.21
N PRO A 275 15.19 -7.27 0.75
CA PRO A 275 14.48 -7.30 2.04
C PRO A 275 15.35 -6.91 3.23
N ASP A 276 16.67 -7.08 3.11
CA ASP A 276 17.67 -6.65 4.09
C ASP A 276 18.08 -5.17 3.93
N GLY A 277 17.59 -4.49 2.90
CA GLY A 277 17.88 -3.10 2.58
C GLY A 277 19.29 -2.84 2.04
N SER A 278 20.10 -3.88 1.82
CA SER A 278 21.49 -3.73 1.40
C SER A 278 21.65 -3.46 -0.09
N LYS A 279 20.66 -3.84 -0.91
CA LYS A 279 20.71 -3.81 -2.38
C LYS A 279 19.46 -3.19 -2.99
N ILE A 280 19.61 -2.75 -4.24
CA ILE A 280 18.50 -2.33 -5.11
C ILE A 280 18.62 -3.11 -6.41
N ALA A 281 17.55 -3.79 -6.78
CA ALA A 281 17.34 -4.32 -8.14
C ALA A 281 16.66 -3.26 -8.99
N PHE A 282 17.02 -3.17 -10.27
CA PHE A 282 16.43 -2.21 -11.19
C PHE A 282 16.64 -2.64 -12.64
N ALA A 283 15.96 -1.98 -13.56
CA ALA A 283 16.13 -2.21 -14.99
C ALA A 283 16.95 -1.08 -15.60
N THR A 284 17.95 -1.41 -16.44
CA THR A 284 18.70 -0.38 -17.17
C THR A 284 19.12 -0.80 -18.57
N SER A 285 19.16 0.17 -19.49
CA SER A 285 19.67 0.03 -20.86
C SER A 285 21.15 0.40 -21.01
N ARG A 286 21.94 0.41 -19.93
CA ARG A 286 23.36 0.84 -19.98
C ARG A 286 24.25 0.07 -20.97
N ASP A 287 23.98 -1.20 -21.20
CA ASP A 287 24.84 -2.11 -21.97
C ASP A 287 24.22 -2.48 -23.34
N GLY A 288 23.22 -1.74 -23.82
CA GLY A 288 22.57 -2.02 -25.11
C GLY A 288 21.25 -1.27 -25.32
N SER A 289 20.52 -1.60 -26.38
CA SER A 289 19.22 -0.95 -26.67
C SER A 289 18.09 -1.42 -25.77
N ASN A 290 18.19 -2.61 -25.19
CA ASN A 290 17.15 -3.21 -24.36
C ASN A 290 17.46 -3.00 -22.88
N THR A 291 16.42 -2.92 -22.05
CA THR A 291 16.61 -2.92 -20.59
C THR A 291 16.82 -4.33 -20.08
N GLU A 292 17.75 -4.44 -19.13
CA GLU A 292 18.10 -5.68 -18.45
C GLU A 292 18.00 -5.45 -16.94
N ILE A 293 17.82 -6.52 -16.17
CA ILE A 293 17.79 -6.44 -14.71
C ILE A 293 19.23 -6.41 -14.19
N TYR A 294 19.49 -5.46 -13.30
CA TYR A 294 20.73 -5.33 -12.54
C TYR A 294 20.42 -5.29 -11.06
N VAL A 295 21.44 -5.60 -10.26
CA VAL A 295 21.46 -5.39 -8.82
C VAL A 295 22.72 -4.61 -8.48
N ALA A 296 22.58 -3.66 -7.57
CA ALA A 296 23.70 -2.93 -6.96
C ALA A 296 23.49 -2.88 -5.45
N ASP A 297 24.53 -2.50 -4.71
CA ASP A 297 24.33 -2.02 -3.33
C ASP A 297 23.39 -0.81 -3.35
N TRP A 298 22.73 -0.53 -2.22
CA TRP A 298 21.69 0.51 -2.17
C TRP A 298 22.16 1.91 -2.60
N ASN A 299 23.46 2.18 -2.56
CA ASN A 299 24.08 3.42 -3.02
C ASN A 299 24.54 3.38 -4.49
N GLY A 300 24.20 2.34 -5.25
CA GLY A 300 24.54 2.15 -6.66
C GLY A 300 25.88 1.49 -6.94
N LYS A 301 26.69 1.18 -5.92
CA LYS A 301 27.99 0.50 -6.07
C LYS A 301 27.84 -1.00 -6.30
N ASN A 302 28.95 -1.66 -6.66
CA ASN A 302 29.02 -3.11 -6.83
C ASN A 302 27.94 -3.64 -7.79
N LEU A 303 27.76 -2.92 -8.89
CA LEU A 303 26.78 -3.22 -9.91
C LEU A 303 27.03 -4.58 -10.57
N ARG A 304 25.97 -5.39 -10.68
CA ARG A 304 25.97 -6.70 -11.33
C ARG A 304 24.75 -6.86 -12.23
N ARG A 305 24.97 -7.33 -13.46
CA ARG A 305 23.92 -7.67 -14.42
C ARG A 305 23.35 -9.06 -14.10
N LEU A 306 22.02 -9.20 -14.08
CA LEU A 306 21.33 -10.46 -13.84
C LEU A 306 20.78 -11.08 -15.12
N THR A 307 20.31 -10.27 -16.07
CA THR A 307 19.74 -10.77 -17.33
C THR A 307 20.57 -10.38 -18.54
N VAL A 308 20.68 -11.28 -19.50
CA VAL A 308 21.28 -11.04 -20.81
C VAL A 308 20.37 -11.65 -21.87
N SER A 309 19.63 -10.82 -22.60
CA SER A 309 18.62 -11.28 -23.56
C SER A 309 18.37 -10.26 -24.66
N LYS A 310 17.69 -10.70 -25.73
CA LYS A 310 17.15 -9.79 -26.77
C LYS A 310 15.79 -9.20 -26.40
N ALA A 311 15.32 -9.48 -25.19
CA ALA A 311 14.04 -9.06 -24.64
C ALA A 311 14.20 -7.78 -23.81
N VAL A 312 13.08 -7.13 -23.54
CA VAL A 312 12.93 -6.11 -22.50
C VAL A 312 12.71 -6.83 -21.17
N ASN A 313 13.48 -6.47 -20.15
CA ASN A 313 13.30 -6.95 -18.78
C ASN A 313 13.16 -5.73 -17.85
N VAL A 314 12.07 -5.67 -17.09
CA VAL A 314 11.69 -4.52 -16.25
C VAL A 314 10.95 -4.96 -14.98
N SER A 315 10.68 -4.00 -14.08
CA SER A 315 9.85 -4.19 -12.89
C SER A 315 10.29 -5.34 -11.99
N PRO A 316 11.57 -5.40 -11.58
CA PRO A 316 12.02 -6.41 -10.64
C PRO A 316 11.37 -6.19 -9.27
N THR A 317 11.17 -7.28 -8.51
CA THR A 317 10.76 -7.25 -7.11
C THR A 317 11.37 -8.45 -6.38
N TRP A 318 11.79 -8.26 -5.13
CA TRP A 318 12.43 -9.29 -4.32
C TRP A 318 11.41 -10.12 -3.56
N ASN A 319 11.65 -11.42 -3.45
CA ASN A 319 10.93 -12.26 -2.50
C ASN A 319 11.30 -11.82 -1.07
N PRO A 320 10.38 -11.24 -0.30
CA PRO A 320 10.68 -10.67 1.02
C PRO A 320 11.03 -11.72 2.06
N ARG A 321 10.62 -12.98 1.84
CA ARG A 321 10.86 -14.07 2.77
C ARG A 321 12.24 -14.69 2.60
N THR A 322 12.68 -14.87 1.35
CA THR A 322 13.95 -15.55 1.05
C THR A 322 15.10 -14.59 0.82
N GLY A 323 14.86 -13.41 0.26
CA GLY A 323 15.90 -12.46 -0.12
C GLY A 323 16.82 -12.92 -1.25
N HIS A 324 16.59 -14.10 -1.82
CA HIS A 324 17.45 -14.75 -2.83
C HIS A 324 16.72 -15.05 -4.15
N GLN A 325 15.52 -14.52 -4.32
CA GLN A 325 14.71 -14.70 -5.51
C GLN A 325 14.10 -13.38 -5.94
N LEU A 326 14.03 -13.15 -7.24
CA LEU A 326 13.35 -12.01 -7.84
C LEU A 326 12.21 -12.48 -8.73
N ALA A 327 11.14 -11.69 -8.78
CA ALA A 327 10.18 -11.71 -9.88
C ALA A 327 10.39 -10.47 -10.76
N PHE A 328 10.11 -10.57 -12.04
CA PHE A 328 10.27 -9.48 -13.01
C PHE A 328 9.37 -9.68 -14.23
N THR A 329 9.15 -8.61 -14.98
CA THR A 329 8.43 -8.67 -16.26
C THR A 329 9.41 -8.83 -17.41
N SER A 330 9.15 -9.76 -18.33
CA SER A 330 9.93 -9.93 -19.56
C SER A 330 9.05 -10.25 -20.76
N ASP A 331 9.40 -9.70 -21.93
CA ASP A 331 8.74 -10.00 -23.21
C ASP A 331 9.45 -11.09 -24.03
N ARG A 332 10.40 -11.83 -23.43
CA ARG A 332 11.19 -12.88 -24.11
C ARG A 332 10.38 -13.98 -24.78
N GLY A 333 9.12 -14.16 -24.37
CA GLY A 333 8.17 -15.11 -24.94
C GLY A 333 7.24 -14.51 -26.01
N GLY A 334 7.47 -13.26 -26.43
CA GLY A 334 6.69 -12.53 -27.43
C GLY A 334 5.72 -11.49 -26.86
N SER A 335 5.19 -11.71 -25.66
CA SER A 335 4.42 -10.70 -24.90
C SER A 335 4.97 -10.56 -23.47
N PRO A 336 4.72 -9.41 -22.78
CA PRO A 336 5.13 -9.22 -21.40
C PRO A 336 4.51 -10.27 -20.48
N GLN A 337 5.34 -10.96 -19.72
CA GLN A 337 4.93 -12.00 -18.79
C GLN A 337 5.76 -11.93 -17.51
N ILE A 338 5.25 -12.53 -16.43
CA ILE A 338 5.95 -12.62 -15.16
C ILE A 338 6.92 -13.81 -15.17
N TYR A 339 8.16 -13.53 -14.82
CA TYR A 339 9.22 -14.52 -14.62
C TYR A 339 9.76 -14.40 -13.20
N ILE A 340 10.29 -15.50 -12.70
CA ILE A 340 11.12 -15.55 -11.49
C ILE A 340 12.54 -16.01 -11.84
N MET A 341 13.51 -15.63 -11.01
CA MET A 341 14.90 -16.06 -11.10
C MET A 341 15.56 -15.99 -9.72
N ASP A 342 16.68 -16.67 -9.55
CA ASP A 342 17.50 -16.50 -8.36
C ASP A 342 18.23 -15.15 -8.39
N ASP A 343 18.65 -14.66 -7.23
CA ASP A 343 19.33 -13.37 -7.10
C ASP A 343 20.67 -13.33 -7.84
N ASP A 344 21.26 -14.48 -8.17
CA ASP A 344 22.44 -14.59 -9.01
C ASP A 344 22.17 -14.48 -10.53
N GLY A 345 20.88 -14.50 -10.95
CA GLY A 345 20.43 -14.44 -12.34
C GLY A 345 20.18 -15.80 -12.99
N THR A 346 20.35 -16.90 -12.26
CA THR A 346 20.07 -18.26 -12.73
C THR A 346 18.62 -18.67 -12.51
N ASN A 347 18.27 -19.90 -12.91
CA ASN A 347 16.96 -20.52 -12.65
C ASN A 347 15.74 -19.69 -13.12
N ILE A 348 15.88 -19.03 -14.27
CA ILE A 348 14.79 -18.24 -14.84
C ILE A 348 13.61 -19.14 -15.24
N LYS A 349 12.43 -18.88 -14.68
CA LYS A 349 11.19 -19.61 -14.93
C LYS A 349 10.03 -18.65 -15.21
N ARG A 350 9.18 -18.97 -16.18
CA ARG A 350 7.92 -18.26 -16.46
C ARG A 350 6.84 -18.71 -15.46
N LEU A 351 6.05 -17.78 -14.93
CA LEU A 351 4.95 -18.09 -13.99
C LEU A 351 3.57 -18.11 -14.63
N VAL A 352 3.28 -17.13 -15.49
CA VAL A 352 2.00 -17.02 -16.18
C VAL A 352 2.16 -17.62 -17.57
N GLU A 353 1.45 -18.69 -17.90
CA GLU A 353 1.62 -19.43 -19.17
C GLU A 353 0.45 -19.20 -20.14
N GLU A 354 -0.69 -18.74 -19.62
CA GLU A 354 -1.98 -18.67 -20.32
C GLU A 354 -2.10 -17.51 -21.33
N GLY A 355 -1.02 -16.74 -21.51
CA GLY A 355 -0.93 -15.66 -22.50
C GLY A 355 -1.33 -14.28 -21.95
N GLY A 356 -1.78 -13.40 -22.84
CA GLY A 356 -2.05 -11.99 -22.50
C GLY A 356 -0.78 -11.18 -22.19
N HIS A 357 -0.93 -10.07 -21.46
CA HIS A 357 0.18 -9.27 -20.94
C HIS A 357 0.10 -9.27 -19.40
N ALA A 358 1.05 -9.94 -18.75
CA ALA A 358 1.16 -9.98 -17.30
C ALA A 358 2.38 -9.16 -16.86
N VAL A 359 2.15 -8.14 -16.03
CA VAL A 359 3.14 -7.09 -15.72
C VAL A 359 3.13 -6.72 -14.24
N GLU A 360 4.18 -6.03 -13.82
CA GLU A 360 4.29 -5.36 -12.50
C GLU A 360 4.08 -6.30 -11.31
N PRO A 361 4.92 -7.35 -11.17
CA PRO A 361 4.79 -8.29 -10.08
C PRO A 361 5.09 -7.63 -8.73
N SER A 362 4.38 -8.07 -7.69
CA SER A 362 4.62 -7.71 -6.29
C SER A 362 4.47 -8.94 -5.40
N TRP A 363 5.51 -9.27 -4.65
CA TRP A 363 5.49 -10.39 -3.71
C TRP A 363 4.61 -10.11 -2.49
N SER A 364 3.93 -11.14 -1.99
CA SER A 364 3.38 -11.15 -0.64
C SER A 364 4.50 -11.21 0.41
N SER A 365 4.24 -10.69 1.61
CA SER A 365 5.22 -10.67 2.71
C SER A 365 5.69 -12.05 3.16
N ASP A 366 4.85 -13.08 3.02
CA ASP A 366 5.18 -14.48 3.29
C ASP A 366 6.03 -15.13 2.18
N GLY A 367 6.19 -14.48 1.03
CA GLY A 367 6.96 -14.95 -0.12
C GLY A 367 6.33 -16.12 -0.87
N GLN A 368 5.03 -16.39 -0.68
CA GLN A 368 4.32 -17.52 -1.28
C GLN A 368 3.44 -17.14 -2.48
N ARG A 369 3.12 -15.84 -2.61
CA ARG A 369 2.21 -15.30 -3.62
C ARG A 369 2.82 -14.12 -4.34
N ILE A 370 2.35 -13.91 -5.56
CA ILE A 370 2.69 -12.72 -6.36
C ILE A 370 1.41 -12.08 -6.86
N ALA A 371 1.17 -10.84 -6.48
CA ALA A 371 0.16 -10.00 -7.12
C ALA A 371 0.73 -9.41 -8.43
N PHE A 372 -0.08 -9.29 -9.47
CA PHE A 372 0.33 -8.73 -10.76
C PHE A 372 -0.87 -8.18 -11.52
N ALA A 373 -0.63 -7.24 -12.43
CA ALA A 373 -1.65 -6.76 -13.36
C ALA A 373 -1.67 -7.64 -14.61
N TRP A 374 -2.85 -8.07 -15.05
CA TRP A 374 -3.00 -8.96 -16.19
C TRP A 374 -4.07 -8.51 -17.17
N LEU A 375 -3.65 -8.21 -18.39
CA LEU A 375 -4.49 -8.03 -19.56
C LEU A 375 -4.59 -9.37 -20.30
N LYS A 376 -5.66 -10.14 -20.04
CA LYS A 376 -5.83 -11.48 -20.63
C LYS A 376 -6.05 -11.48 -22.14
N SER A 377 -6.68 -10.44 -22.67
CA SER A 377 -7.00 -10.31 -24.10
C SER A 377 -6.94 -8.84 -24.54
N ARG A 378 -6.88 -8.59 -25.85
CA ARG A 378 -6.89 -7.22 -26.40
C ARG A 378 -8.20 -6.45 -26.16
N THR A 379 -9.24 -7.15 -25.72
CA THR A 379 -10.57 -6.59 -25.46
C THR A 379 -10.90 -6.52 -23.96
N SER A 380 -10.00 -6.97 -23.09
CA SER A 380 -10.13 -6.82 -21.63
C SER A 380 -9.44 -5.54 -21.16
N ASN A 381 -9.63 -5.19 -19.89
CA ASN A 381 -8.78 -4.23 -19.19
C ASN A 381 -7.69 -4.97 -18.41
N PHE A 382 -6.70 -4.27 -17.86
CA PHE A 382 -5.87 -4.83 -16.81
C PHE A 382 -6.69 -5.02 -15.52
N ASP A 383 -6.60 -6.22 -14.97
CA ASP A 383 -7.11 -6.57 -13.65
C ASP A 383 -5.98 -7.08 -12.75
N ILE A 384 -6.14 -6.97 -11.44
CA ILE A 384 -5.19 -7.51 -10.47
C ILE A 384 -5.49 -8.99 -10.23
N TYR A 385 -4.44 -9.79 -10.34
CA TYR A 385 -4.44 -11.22 -10.05
C TYR A 385 -3.44 -11.55 -8.96
N ILE A 386 -3.68 -12.66 -8.27
CA ILE A 386 -2.74 -13.30 -7.36
C ILE A 386 -2.34 -14.66 -7.94
N HIS A 387 -1.05 -14.87 -8.12
CA HIS A 387 -0.44 -16.16 -8.44
C HIS A 387 0.02 -16.86 -7.16
N GLU A 388 -0.42 -18.09 -6.95
CA GLU A 388 -0.01 -18.97 -5.86
C GLU A 388 1.16 -19.86 -6.30
N LEU A 389 2.35 -19.72 -5.69
CA LEU A 389 3.53 -20.47 -6.15
C LEU A 389 3.43 -21.98 -5.96
N VAL A 390 2.69 -22.42 -4.95
CA VAL A 390 2.64 -23.84 -4.55
C VAL A 390 1.90 -24.71 -5.57
N ASN A 391 0.85 -24.17 -6.20
CA ASN A 391 -0.03 -24.89 -7.10
C ASN A 391 -0.14 -24.24 -8.50
N GLY A 392 0.45 -23.06 -8.69
CA GLY A 392 0.41 -22.31 -9.94
C GLY A 392 -0.92 -21.64 -10.25
N MET A 393 -1.84 -21.55 -9.27
CA MET A 393 -3.18 -21.02 -9.48
C MET A 393 -3.17 -19.48 -9.60
N ASN A 394 -3.90 -18.97 -10.58
CA ASN A 394 -4.11 -17.54 -10.80
C ASN A 394 -5.54 -17.14 -10.39
N THR A 395 -5.69 -16.33 -9.34
CA THR A 395 -6.98 -15.85 -8.83
C THR A 395 -7.19 -14.37 -9.19
N GLN A 396 -8.31 -14.04 -9.82
CA GLN A 396 -8.68 -12.66 -10.12
C GLN A 396 -9.19 -11.96 -8.85
N ILE A 397 -8.71 -10.75 -8.58
CA ILE A 397 -9.08 -9.97 -7.39
C ILE A 397 -9.97 -8.79 -7.75
N THR A 398 -9.58 -8.01 -8.76
CA THR A 398 -10.43 -6.93 -9.27
C THR A 398 -11.28 -7.46 -10.41
N HIS A 399 -12.53 -7.02 -10.42
CA HIS A 399 -13.48 -7.22 -11.50
C HIS A 399 -13.97 -5.79 -11.81
N ASP A 400 -14.19 -5.43 -13.08
CA ASP A 400 -14.89 -4.21 -13.56
C ASP A 400 -14.04 -3.13 -14.28
N SER A 401 -14.59 -1.91 -14.31
CA SER A 401 -14.23 -0.82 -15.23
C SER A 401 -13.07 0.02 -14.73
N GLY A 402 -12.14 0.31 -15.64
CA GLY A 402 -10.86 0.96 -15.36
C GLY A 402 -9.72 0.08 -15.82
N ASP A 403 -8.54 0.68 -15.97
CA ASP A 403 -7.31 -0.05 -16.29
C ASP A 403 -6.50 -0.13 -15.00
N ASN A 404 -6.33 -1.34 -14.43
CA ASN A 404 -5.63 -1.55 -13.15
C ASN A 404 -4.12 -1.78 -13.33
N GLU A 405 -3.53 -1.05 -14.28
CA GLU A 405 -2.07 -0.90 -14.45
C GLU A 405 -1.61 0.45 -13.85
N ARG A 406 -0.31 0.59 -13.56
CA ARG A 406 0.24 1.80 -12.90
C ARG A 406 0.33 3.07 -13.76
#